data_AF-A0A0U2LLP8-F1
#
_entry.id   AF-A0A0U2LLP8-F1
#
_cell.length_a   1.000
_cell.length_b   1.000
_cell.length_c   1.000
_cell.angle_alpha   90.00
_cell.angle_beta   90.00
_cell.angle_gamma   90.00
#
_symmetry.space_group_name_H-M   'P 1'
#
loop_
_entity.id
_entity.type
_entity.pdbx_description
1 polymer ?
#
loop_
_entity_poly.entity_id
_entity_poly.type
_entity_poly.pdbx_seq_one_letter_code
_entity_poly.pdbx_strand_id
1 'polypeptide(L)'
;MARILIPLIARMNDTLNNYFIELGIPAAVFLDIPLSRFTFENALLAKPILASANISHAILFSSAFHMQHAHYIFNHVLPILNLNLVSAKAPLPDIKLVQLYAY
;
A
#
# COMPACT_ATOMS: atom_id res chain seq x y z
N MET A 1 -13.61 8.64 -11.73
CA MET A 1 -13.12 7.35 -11.21
C MET A 1 -11.86 7.61 -10.40
N ALA A 2 -11.92 7.53 -9.07
CA ALA A 2 -10.75 7.69 -8.22
C ALA A 2 -9.91 6.40 -8.27
N ARG A 3 -8.64 6.51 -8.66
CA ARG A 3 -7.67 5.41 -8.57
C ARG A 3 -6.90 5.60 -7.27
N ILE A 4 -7.15 4.74 -6.29
CA ILE A 4 -6.49 4.81 -4.98
C ILE A 4 -5.29 3.86 -5.01
N LEU A 5 -4.14 4.39 -4.63
CA LEU A 5 -2.92 3.62 -4.41
C LEU A 5 -3.05 2.97 -3.03
N ILE A 6 -2.98 1.65 -2.96
CA ILE A 6 -2.80 0.95 -1.67
C ILE A 6 -1.30 0.69 -1.53
N PRO A 7 -0.55 1.51 -0.78
CA PRO A 7 0.84 1.22 -0.49
C PRO A 7 0.89 -0.03 0.39
N LEU A 8 1.45 -1.13 -0.13
CA LEU A 8 1.44 -2.41 0.56
C LEU A 8 2.69 -2.71 1.37
N ILE A 9 3.55 -1.72 1.57
CA ILE A 9 4.80 -1.91 2.31
C ILE A 9 4.52 -1.71 3.80
N ALA A 10 4.28 -2.84 4.46
CA ALA A 10 3.91 -3.08 5.86
C ALA A 10 4.86 -2.53 6.94
N ARG A 11 5.57 -1.41 6.73
CA ARG A 11 6.46 -0.83 7.75
C ARG A 11 6.66 0.67 7.65
N MET A 12 6.12 1.35 6.64
CA MET A 12 6.66 2.65 6.20
C MET A 12 5.57 3.64 5.75
N ASN A 13 4.34 3.55 6.28
CA ASN A 13 3.22 4.34 5.79
C ASN A 13 3.46 5.86 5.90
N ASP A 14 3.93 6.36 7.05
CA ASP A 14 4.00 7.81 7.25
C ASP A 14 5.07 8.48 6.38
N THR A 15 6.28 7.93 6.29
CA THR A 15 7.38 8.52 5.52
C THR A 15 7.15 8.42 4.01
N LEU A 16 6.58 7.31 3.53
CA LEU A 16 6.27 7.14 2.11
C LEU A 16 5.09 8.01 1.69
N ASN A 17 4.05 8.11 2.53
CA ASN A 17 2.94 9.03 2.29
C ASN A 17 3.43 10.48 2.27
N ASN A 18 4.28 10.89 3.23
CA ASN A 18 4.89 12.22 3.24
C ASN A 18 5.71 12.50 1.98
N TYR A 19 6.49 11.53 1.50
CA TYR A 19 7.22 11.67 0.24
C TYR A 19 6.29 11.87 -0.96
N PHE A 20 5.19 11.11 -1.04
CA PHE A 20 4.21 11.30 -2.11
C PHE A 20 3.47 12.64 -1.99
N ILE A 21 3.23 13.13 -0.77
CA ILE A 21 2.68 14.46 -0.52
C ILE A 21 3.65 15.55 -0.98
N GLU A 22 4.95 15.41 -0.70
CA GLU A 22 6.01 16.29 -1.23
C GLU A 22 6.03 16.32 -2.77
N LEU A 23 5.70 15.19 -3.41
CA LEU A 23 5.56 15.08 -4.87
C LEU A 23 4.21 15.61 -5.42
N GLY A 24 3.33 16.13 -4.56
CA GLY A 24 2.07 16.76 -4.94
C GLY A 24 0.83 15.87 -4.88
N ILE A 25 0.92 14.66 -4.32
CA ILE A 25 -0.26 13.80 -4.08
C ILE A 25 -1.04 14.36 -2.85
N PRO A 26 -2.34 14.70 -2.98
CA PRO A 26 -3.10 15.26 -1.86
C PRO A 26 -3.20 14.29 -0.68
N ALA A 27 -2.98 14.78 0.54
CA ALA A 27 -3.06 13.96 1.76
C ALA A 27 -4.43 13.23 1.90
N ALA A 28 -5.51 13.85 1.42
CA ALA A 28 -6.86 13.29 1.46
C ALA A 28 -7.06 12.01 0.63
N VAL A 29 -6.10 11.63 -0.24
CA VAL A 29 -6.20 10.39 -1.03
C VAL A 29 -5.60 9.18 -0.32
N PHE A 30 -4.85 9.39 0.77
CA PHE A 30 -4.30 8.30 1.57
C PHE A 30 -5.36 7.81 2.55
N LEU A 31 -5.60 6.50 2.52
CA LEU A 31 -6.45 5.85 3.51
C LEU A 31 -5.64 5.63 4.78
N ASP A 32 -6.26 5.89 5.93
CA ASP A 32 -5.69 5.63 7.24
C ASP A 32 -5.71 4.12 7.54
N ILE A 33 -4.72 3.41 6.99
CA ILE A 33 -4.53 1.98 7.19
C ILE A 33 -3.61 1.80 8.41
N PRO A 34 -4.08 1.15 9.49
CA PRO A 34 -3.26 0.93 10.67
C PRO A 34 -1.96 0.18 10.35
N LEU A 35 -0.91 0.49 11.11
CA LEU A 35 0.36 -0.23 11.00
C LEU A 35 0.12 -1.74 11.16
N SER A 36 0.68 -2.50 10.23
CA SER A 36 0.66 -3.95 10.27
C SER A 36 2.08 -4.49 10.40
N ARG A 37 2.20 -5.73 10.85
CA ARG A 37 3.48 -6.43 11.01
C ARG A 37 3.80 -7.33 9.83
N PHE A 38 2.79 -7.70 9.05
CA PHE A 38 2.93 -8.59 7.90
C PHE A 38 1.78 -8.41 6.90
N THR A 39 2.02 -8.87 5.67
CA THR A 39 1.12 -8.71 4.51
C THR A 39 -0.30 -9.21 4.74
N PHE A 40 -0.48 -10.30 5.48
CA PHE A 40 -1.81 -10.84 5.82
C PHE A 40 -2.62 -9.91 6.74
N GLU A 41 -1.98 -9.35 7.78
CA GLU A 41 -2.61 -8.36 8.66
C GLU A 41 -2.97 -7.10 7.88
N ASN A 42 -2.10 -6.66 6.96
CA ASN A 42 -2.40 -5.57 6.02
C ASN A 42 -3.70 -5.81 5.23
N ALA A 43 -3.87 -7.00 4.67
CA ALA A 43 -5.06 -7.34 3.89
C ALA A 43 -6.34 -7.36 4.75
N LEU A 44 -6.24 -7.88 5.98
CA LEU A 44 -7.35 -7.90 6.92
C LEU A 44 -7.76 -6.49 7.35
N LEU A 45 -6.80 -5.61 7.63
CA LEU A 45 -7.04 -4.22 8.04
C LEU A 45 -7.57 -3.37 6.88
N ALA A 46 -7.08 -3.59 5.67
CA ALA A 46 -7.55 -2.87 4.48
C ALA A 46 -9.02 -3.19 4.16
N LYS A 47 -9.49 -4.41 4.46
CA LYS A 47 -10.83 -4.87 4.07
C LYS A 47 -11.99 -3.98 4.53
N PRO A 48 -12.15 -3.67 5.82
CA PRO A 48 -13.24 -2.79 6.26
C PRO A 48 -13.11 -1.36 5.70
N ILE A 49 -11.89 -0.88 5.47
CA ILE A 49 -11.61 0.48 4.96
C ILE A 49 -12.01 0.60 3.49
N LEU A 50 -11.62 -0.38 2.67
CA LEU A 50 -11.98 -0.40 1.25
C LEU A 50 -13.48 -0.58 1.06
N ALA A 51 -14.12 -1.40 1.92
CA ALA A 51 -15.55 -1.60 1.90
C ALA A 51 -16.32 -0.31 2.27
N SER A 52 -15.92 0.39 3.33
CA SER A 52 -16.59 1.65 3.75
C SER A 52 -16.43 2.77 2.72
N ALA A 53 -15.32 2.77 1.98
CA ALA A 53 -15.06 3.71 0.89
C ALA A 53 -15.68 3.29 -0.46
N ASN A 54 -16.42 2.18 -0.53
CA ASN A 54 -16.97 1.61 -1.77
C ASN A 54 -15.91 1.41 -2.88
N ILE A 55 -14.70 1.00 -2.50
CA ILE A 55 -13.59 0.77 -3.42
C ILE A 55 -13.63 -0.68 -3.90
N SER A 56 -13.84 -0.86 -5.20
CA SER A 56 -13.83 -2.17 -5.88
C SER A 56 -12.62 -2.38 -6.77
N HIS A 57 -11.77 -1.36 -6.94
CA HIS A 57 -10.58 -1.37 -7.78
C HIS A 57 -9.42 -0.73 -7.05
N ALA A 58 -8.28 -1.40 -7.01
CA ALA A 58 -7.08 -0.89 -6.38
C ALA A 58 -5.81 -1.26 -7.15
N ILE A 59 -4.76 -0.48 -6.94
CA ILE A 59 -3.42 -0.82 -7.39
C ILE A 59 -2.67 -1.42 -6.20
N LEU A 60 -2.23 -2.66 -6.36
CA LEU A 60 -1.31 -3.31 -5.45
C LEU A 60 0.12 -2.92 -5.83
N PHE A 61 0.75 -2.14 -4.96
CA PHE A 61 2.13 -1.68 -5.12
C PHE A 61 3.07 -2.40 -4.15
N SER A 62 4.09 -3.06 -4.68
CA SER A 62 5.12 -3.78 -3.90
C SER A 62 6.39 -3.99 -4.72
N SER A 63 7.45 -4.50 -4.11
CA SER A 63 8.64 -4.91 -4.85
C SER A 63 8.36 -6.18 -5.66
N ALA A 64 9.09 -6.37 -6.78
CA ALA A 64 8.96 -7.54 -7.64
C ALA A 64 9.03 -8.87 -6.86
N PHE A 65 9.93 -8.91 -5.86
CA PHE A 65 10.14 -10.09 -5.02
C PHE A 65 8.93 -10.44 -4.15
N HIS A 66 8.24 -9.44 -3.58
CA HIS A 66 7.09 -9.67 -2.69
C HIS A 66 5.75 -9.66 -3.41
N MET A 67 5.70 -9.23 -4.68
CA MET A 67 4.45 -8.98 -5.41
C MET A 67 3.55 -10.22 -5.50
N GLN A 68 4.10 -11.39 -5.84
CA GLN A 68 3.29 -12.62 -5.97
C GLN A 68 2.65 -13.03 -4.65
N HIS A 69 3.41 -12.98 -3.55
CA HIS A 69 2.91 -13.31 -2.22
C HIS A 69 1.85 -12.31 -1.77
N ALA A 70 2.09 -11.01 -1.98
CA ALA A 70 1.13 -9.96 -1.66
C ALA A 70 -0.19 -10.12 -2.43
N HIS A 71 -0.11 -10.37 -3.74
CA HIS A 71 -1.28 -10.59 -4.57
C HIS A 71 -2.08 -11.82 -4.14
N TYR A 72 -1.39 -12.93 -3.84
CA TYR A 72 -2.03 -14.15 -3.34
C TYR A 72 -2.85 -13.87 -2.07
N ILE A 73 -2.24 -13.22 -1.09
CA ILE A 73 -2.88 -12.87 0.18
C ILE A 73 -4.09 -11.96 -0.05
N PHE A 74 -3.91 -10.89 -0.83
CA PHE A 74 -4.97 -9.91 -1.04
C PHE A 74 -6.17 -10.53 -1.78
N ASN A 75 -5.94 -11.36 -2.79
CA ASN A 75 -7.05 -12.07 -3.46
C ASN A 75 -7.78 -13.04 -2.55
N HIS A 76 -7.10 -13.67 -1.58
CA HIS A 76 -7.77 -14.57 -0.64
C HIS A 76 -8.60 -13.82 0.40
N VAL A 77 -8.10 -12.69 0.91
CA VAL A 77 -8.79 -11.91 1.94
C VAL A 77 -9.90 -11.02 1.35
N LEU A 78 -9.68 -10.52 0.13
CA LEU A 78 -10.49 -9.56 -0.62
C LEU A 78 -10.82 -10.09 -2.04
N PRO A 79 -11.57 -11.19 -2.18
CA PRO A 79 -11.77 -11.86 -3.47
C PRO A 79 -12.57 -11.05 -4.50
N ILE A 80 -13.30 -10.03 -4.06
CA ILE A 80 -14.11 -9.15 -4.92
C ILE A 80 -13.37 -7.88 -5.35
N LEU A 81 -12.16 -7.64 -4.83
CA LEU A 81 -11.37 -6.47 -5.15
C LEU A 81 -10.59 -6.71 -6.44
N ASN A 82 -10.80 -5.87 -7.46
CA ASN A 82 -9.99 -5.92 -8.68
C ASN A 82 -8.63 -5.26 -8.44
N LEU A 83 -7.56 -6.05 -8.57
CA LEU A 83 -6.19 -5.61 -8.31
C LEU A 83 -5.40 -5.46 -9.60
N ASN A 84 -4.88 -4.26 -9.83
CA ASN A 84 -3.81 -4.04 -10.78
C ASN A 84 -2.46 -4.13 -10.08
N LEU A 85 -1.54 -4.92 -10.63
CA LEU A 85 -0.22 -5.13 -10.04
C LEU A 85 0.78 -4.13 -10.61
N VAL A 86 1.39 -3.33 -9.74
CA VAL A 86 2.50 -2.45 -10.11
C VAL A 86 3.70 -2.80 -9.27
N SER A 87 4.66 -3.46 -9.91
CA SER A 87 5.95 -3.72 -9.28
C SER A 87 6.85 -2.51 -9.51
N ALA A 88 7.34 -1.91 -8.43
CA ALA A 88 8.41 -0.94 -8.53
C ALA A 88 9.38 -1.09 -7.35
N LYS A 89 10.61 -0.62 -7.56
CA LYS A 89 11.49 -0.33 -6.42
C LYS A 89 10.87 0.85 -5.67
N ALA A 90 10.96 0.82 -4.34
CA ALA A 90 10.52 1.95 -3.53
C ALA A 90 11.16 3.23 -4.09
N PRO A 91 10.38 4.27 -4.46
CA PRO A 91 10.89 5.45 -5.14
C PRO A 91 11.58 6.41 -4.16
N LEU A 92 12.25 5.86 -3.14
CA LEU A 92 12.93 6.61 -2.10
C LEU A 92 14.42 6.68 -2.43
N PRO A 93 15.02 7.87 -2.43
CA PRO A 93 16.48 8.01 -2.49
C PRO A 93 17.13 7.16 -1.39
N ASP A 94 18.31 6.60 -1.66
CA ASP A 94 19.01 5.70 -0.73
C ASP A 94 19.14 6.29 0.69
N ILE A 95 19.30 7.61 0.80
CA ILE A 95 19.34 8.35 2.07
C ILE A 95 18.03 8.22 2.86
N LYS A 96 16.87 8.39 2.21
CA LYS A 96 15.57 8.21 2.86
C LYS A 96 15.28 6.72 3.15
N LEU A 97 15.78 5.80 2.31
CA LEU A 97 15.72 4.36 2.57
C LEU A 97 16.50 3.96 3.84
N VAL A 98 17.69 4.52 4.06
CA VAL A 98 18.47 4.28 5.28
C VAL A 98 17.72 4.78 6.53
N GLN A 99 17.10 5.96 6.45
CA GLN A 99 16.25 6.48 7.54
C GLN A 99 15.04 5.58 7.84
N LEU A 100 14.53 4.89 6.82
CA LEU A 100 13.39 3.97 6.93
C LEU A 100 13.72 2.62 7.56
N TYR A 101 14.98 2.19 7.51
CA TYR A 101 15.45 0.95 8.13
C TYR A 101 16.08 1.16 9.52
N ALA A 102 16.22 2.41 9.96
CA ALA A 102 16.83 2.77 11.24
C ALA A 102 15.86 2.71 12.45
N TYR A 103 14.58 2.41 12.22
CA TYR A 103 13.52 2.22 13.21
C TYR A 103 12.82 0.86 13.01
#